data_AF-A0A8T0A172-F1
#
_entry.id   AF-A0A8T0A172-F1
#
_cell.length_a   1.000
_cell.length_b   1.000
_cell.length_c   1.000
_cell.angle_alpha   90.00
_cell.angle_beta   90.00
_cell.angle_gamma   90.00
#
_symmetry.space_group_name_H-M   'P 1'
#
loop_
_entity.id
_entity.type
_entity.pdbx_description
1 polymer ?
#
loop_
_entity_poly.entity_id
_entity_poly.type
_entity_poly.pdbx_seq_one_letter_code
_entity_poly.pdbx_strand_id
1 'polypeptide(L)'
;MHESSHATCAFKNSITVLKVTIKANKEKGYAGCTFYQVQEKFQKKSDFVKTLTVMLVSCAAEEHFYGQFSDGCKSDLAQATILARYMVEHLGMSDLFPLVKTDDNTNSKFNEEAKKILDIAWNDAKEFVKENSELIKFVSEKLLKNEEIDGIELKRTINEYQRQVKNKNEAKSVENKKENNIKEDNVVTREDV
;
A
#
# COMPACT_ATOMS: atom_id res chain seq x y z
N MET A 1 5.43 9.88 4.36
CA MET A 1 4.18 9.32 3.81
C MET A 1 4.39 8.65 2.46
N HIS A 2 4.89 9.34 1.43
CA HIS A 2 5.11 8.77 0.09
C HIS A 2 5.92 7.44 0.08
N GLU A 3 7.16 7.48 0.58
CA GLU A 3 8.02 6.28 0.60
C GLU A 3 7.56 5.22 1.60
N SER A 4 6.99 5.65 2.73
CA SER A 4 6.48 4.72 3.74
C SER A 4 5.26 3.95 3.23
N SER A 5 4.39 4.56 2.41
CA SER A 5 3.26 3.86 1.79
C SER A 5 3.73 2.84 0.75
N HIS A 6 4.71 3.18 -0.09
CA HIS A 6 5.34 2.24 -1.03
C HIS A 6 5.85 1.00 -0.31
N ALA A 7 6.74 1.20 0.66
CA ALA A 7 7.37 0.13 1.43
C ALA A 7 6.35 -0.75 2.17
N THR A 8 5.34 -0.12 2.80
CA THR A 8 4.31 -0.83 3.56
C THR A 8 3.40 -1.65 2.65
N CYS A 9 2.97 -1.06 1.52
CA CYS A 9 2.11 -1.72 0.54
C CYS A 9 2.82 -2.91 -0.11
N ALA A 10 4.08 -2.73 -0.53
CA ALA A 10 4.88 -3.80 -1.09
C ALA A 10 5.04 -4.96 -0.11
N PHE A 11 5.41 -4.68 1.15
CA PHE A 11 5.53 -5.71 2.17
C PHE A 11 4.24 -6.50 2.37
N LYS A 12 3.09 -5.82 2.48
CA LYS A 12 1.77 -6.45 2.69
C LYS A 12 1.32 -7.26 1.47
N ASN A 13 1.77 -6.90 0.27
CA ASN A 13 1.52 -7.63 -0.98
C ASN A 13 2.55 -8.71 -1.30
N SER A 14 3.43 -9.05 -0.35
CA SER A 14 4.50 -10.05 -0.51
C SER A 14 5.51 -9.70 -1.62
N ILE A 15 5.71 -8.41 -1.87
CA ILE A 15 6.77 -7.89 -2.73
C ILE A 15 7.97 -7.57 -1.82
N THR A 16 9.12 -8.22 -2.07
CA THR A 16 10.31 -8.03 -1.25
C THR A 16 10.89 -6.63 -1.44
N VAL A 17 10.87 -5.84 -0.37
CA VAL A 17 11.57 -4.56 -0.29
C VAL A 17 13.01 -4.83 0.15
N LEU A 18 13.98 -4.34 -0.62
CA LEU A 18 15.40 -4.40 -0.28
C LEU A 18 15.77 -3.23 0.62
N LYS A 19 15.25 -2.04 0.31
CA LYS A 19 15.60 -0.79 0.99
C LYS A 19 14.54 0.28 0.73
N VAL A 20 14.33 1.17 1.67
CA VAL A 20 13.55 2.39 1.48
C VAL A 20 14.31 3.58 2.07
N THR A 21 14.37 4.69 1.33
CA THR A 21 15.14 5.87 1.69
C THR A 21 14.38 7.15 1.37
N ILE A 22 14.49 8.15 2.24
CA ILE A 22 14.03 9.52 2.00
C ILE A 22 15.20 10.46 1.70
N LYS A 23 16.40 9.91 1.46
CA LYS A 23 17.56 10.68 1.00
C LYS A 23 17.42 10.95 -0.48
N ALA A 24 17.39 12.23 -0.83
CA ALA A 24 17.38 12.65 -2.22
C ALA A 24 18.69 12.25 -2.93
N ASN A 25 18.57 11.74 -4.15
CA ASN A 25 19.69 11.50 -5.05
C ASN A 25 19.46 12.30 -6.34
N LYS A 26 20.14 13.44 -6.46
CA LYS A 26 20.00 14.34 -7.62
C LYS A 26 20.49 13.72 -8.92
N GLU A 27 21.55 12.92 -8.87
CA GLU A 27 22.11 12.25 -10.05
C GLU A 27 21.13 11.22 -10.62
N LYS A 28 20.41 10.51 -9.73
CA LYS A 28 19.38 9.54 -10.11
C LYS A 28 17.97 10.12 -10.23
N GLY A 29 17.79 11.39 -9.91
CA GLY A 29 16.55 12.14 -10.15
C GLY A 29 15.39 11.83 -9.20
N TYR A 30 15.64 11.42 -7.95
CA TYR A 30 14.57 11.15 -6.96
C TYR A 30 14.80 11.85 -5.61
N ALA A 31 13.69 12.18 -4.93
CA ALA A 31 13.70 12.77 -3.58
C ALA A 31 13.63 11.70 -2.46
N GLY A 32 13.16 10.51 -2.80
CA GLY A 32 13.14 9.28 -2.02
C GLY A 32 12.97 8.10 -2.96
N CYS A 33 13.20 6.88 -2.48
CA CYS A 33 12.97 5.69 -3.29
C CYS A 33 12.79 4.44 -2.43
N THR A 34 11.86 3.58 -2.85
CA THR A 34 11.74 2.20 -2.37
C THR A 34 12.30 1.24 -3.42
N PHE A 35 13.31 0.47 -3.03
CA PHE A 35 13.97 -0.52 -3.87
C PHE A 35 13.37 -1.90 -3.64
N TYR A 36 12.98 -2.56 -4.72
CA TYR A 36 12.35 -3.89 -4.70
C TYR A 36 13.28 -4.95 -5.26
N GLN A 37 13.12 -6.19 -4.81
CA GLN A 37 13.75 -7.33 -5.48
C GLN A 37 13.03 -7.61 -6.80
N VAL A 38 13.80 -7.79 -7.88
CA VAL A 38 13.26 -8.19 -9.18
C VAL A 38 12.61 -9.57 -9.06
N GLN A 39 11.41 -9.72 -9.61
CA GLN A 39 10.73 -11.01 -9.66
C GLN A 39 11.20 -11.81 -10.88
N GLU A 40 11.83 -12.96 -10.66
CA GLU A 40 12.34 -13.85 -11.73
C GLU A 40 11.33 -14.92 -12.18
N LYS A 41 10.06 -14.82 -11.75
CA LYS A 41 9.05 -15.88 -11.92
C LYS A 41 7.93 -15.45 -12.87
N PHE A 42 7.20 -16.45 -13.38
CA PHE A 42 5.93 -16.22 -14.06
C PHE A 42 4.95 -15.49 -13.13
N GLN A 43 4.49 -14.31 -13.57
CA GLN A 43 3.57 -13.45 -12.82
C GLN A 43 2.15 -13.59 -13.38
N LYS A 44 1.16 -13.66 -12.48
CA LYS A 44 -0.27 -13.66 -12.86
C LYS A 44 -0.76 -12.22 -13.01
N LYS A 45 -1.91 -12.02 -13.66
CA LYS A 45 -2.61 -10.71 -13.71
C LYS A 45 -2.75 -10.09 -12.31
N SER A 46 -3.09 -10.90 -11.31
CA SER A 46 -3.17 -10.45 -9.91
C SER A 46 -1.86 -9.92 -9.35
N ASP A 47 -0.71 -10.46 -9.78
CA ASP A 47 0.60 -10.01 -9.28
C ASP A 47 0.99 -8.67 -9.90
N PHE A 48 0.69 -8.48 -11.19
CA PHE A 48 0.82 -7.17 -11.83
C PHE A 48 -0.10 -6.11 -11.23
N VAL A 49 -1.36 -6.47 -10.92
CA VAL A 49 -2.28 -5.55 -10.23
C VAL A 49 -1.70 -5.14 -8.88
N LYS A 50 -1.14 -6.06 -8.08
CA LYS A 50 -0.44 -5.69 -6.83
C LYS A 50 0.73 -4.73 -7.07
N THR A 51 1.53 -4.94 -8.11
CA THR A 51 2.61 -4.03 -8.48
C THR A 51 2.07 -2.65 -8.85
N LEU A 52 1.00 -2.57 -9.63
CA LEU A 52 0.32 -1.30 -9.94
C LEU A 52 -0.24 -0.63 -8.68
N THR A 53 -0.85 -1.40 -7.76
CA THR A 53 -1.33 -0.89 -6.48
C THR A 53 -0.20 -0.28 -5.67
N VAL A 54 0.96 -0.94 -5.60
CA VAL A 54 2.16 -0.37 -4.97
C VAL A 54 2.57 0.92 -5.67
N MET A 55 2.67 0.96 -6.99
CA MET A 55 3.01 2.19 -7.72
C MET A 55 2.06 3.35 -7.38
N LEU A 56 0.75 3.08 -7.27
CA LEU A 56 -0.26 4.12 -7.06
C LEU A 56 -0.49 4.48 -5.58
N VAL A 57 0.01 3.68 -4.63
CA VAL A 57 -0.27 3.85 -3.20
C VAL A 57 0.29 5.15 -2.65
N SER A 58 1.39 5.65 -3.21
CA SER A 58 2.01 6.91 -2.81
C SER A 58 1.08 8.09 -3.02
N CYS A 59 0.43 8.16 -4.18
CA CYS A 59 -0.50 9.23 -4.54
C CYS A 59 -1.79 9.15 -3.72
N ALA A 60 -2.30 7.94 -3.50
CA ALA A 60 -3.43 7.72 -2.61
C ALA A 60 -3.09 8.12 -1.16
N ALA A 61 -1.86 7.88 -0.70
CA ALA A 61 -1.39 8.30 0.61
C ALA A 61 -1.30 9.83 0.73
N GLU A 62 -0.79 10.52 -0.29
CA GLU A 62 -0.74 11.98 -0.29
C GLU A 62 -2.12 12.62 -0.24
N GLU A 63 -3.05 12.13 -1.07
CA GLU A 63 -4.45 12.57 -1.03
C GLU A 63 -5.06 12.33 0.36
N HIS A 64 -4.84 11.16 0.96
CA HIS A 64 -5.41 10.82 2.25
C HIS A 64 -4.85 11.64 3.42
N PHE A 65 -3.52 11.85 3.48
CA PHE A 65 -2.89 12.53 4.62
C PHE A 65 -2.79 14.05 4.46
N TYR A 66 -2.71 14.55 3.22
CA TYR A 66 -2.47 15.96 2.93
C TYR A 66 -3.61 16.62 2.15
N GLY A 67 -4.61 15.86 1.69
CA GLY A 67 -5.77 16.39 0.97
C GLY A 67 -5.48 16.84 -0.47
N GLN A 68 -4.25 16.63 -0.97
CA GLN A 68 -3.82 17.03 -2.29
C GLN A 68 -2.67 16.15 -2.80
N PHE A 69 -2.56 16.02 -4.12
CA PHE A 69 -1.43 15.37 -4.77
C PHE A 69 -0.21 16.30 -4.86
N SER A 70 0.99 15.73 -4.78
CA SER A 70 2.24 16.40 -5.17
C SER A 70 2.67 16.01 -6.59
N ASP A 71 3.63 16.74 -7.13
CA ASP A 71 4.32 16.40 -8.38
C ASP A 71 5.26 15.18 -8.24
N GLY A 72 5.56 14.74 -7.01
CA GLY A 72 6.36 13.56 -6.71
C GLY A 72 5.75 12.26 -7.28
N CYS A 73 4.44 12.24 -7.48
CA CYS A 73 3.68 11.14 -8.06
C CYS A 73 3.82 10.97 -9.59
N LYS A 74 4.46 11.92 -10.28
CA LYS A 74 4.54 11.92 -11.74
C LYS A 74 5.23 10.65 -12.29
N SER A 75 6.31 10.21 -11.64
CA SER A 75 7.06 9.02 -12.06
C SER A 75 6.24 7.74 -11.85
N ASP A 76 5.59 7.63 -10.69
CA ASP A 76 4.76 6.49 -10.33
C ASP A 76 3.58 6.31 -11.30
N LEU A 77 2.87 7.40 -11.61
CA LEU A 77 1.76 7.40 -12.58
C LEU A 77 2.21 7.03 -13.99
N ALA A 78 3.35 7.55 -14.44
CA ALA A 78 3.90 7.23 -15.75
C ALA A 78 4.28 5.74 -15.85
N GLN A 79 4.95 5.20 -14.83
CA GLN A 79 5.34 3.79 -14.79
C GLN A 79 4.13 2.86 -14.68
N ALA A 80 3.14 3.21 -13.85
CA ALA A 80 1.89 2.46 -13.75
C ALA A 80 1.16 2.41 -15.10
N THR A 81 1.10 3.54 -15.82
CA THR A 81 0.48 3.62 -17.15
C THR A 81 1.20 2.72 -18.15
N ILE A 82 2.54 2.76 -18.19
CA ILE A 82 3.34 1.91 -19.07
C ILE A 82 3.09 0.44 -18.77
N LEU A 83 3.08 0.05 -17.48
CA LEU A 83 2.87 -1.33 -17.07
C LEU A 83 1.46 -1.81 -17.41
N ALA A 84 0.43 -1.00 -17.15
CA ALA A 84 -0.95 -1.35 -17.50
C ALA A 84 -1.14 -1.52 -19.01
N ARG A 85 -0.52 -0.66 -19.84
CA ARG A 85 -0.52 -0.84 -21.29
C ARG A 85 0.20 -2.12 -21.70
N TYR A 86 1.36 -2.41 -21.10
CA TYR A 86 2.11 -3.65 -21.36
C TYR A 86 1.29 -4.91 -21.02
N MET A 87 0.54 -4.89 -19.91
CA MET A 87 -0.36 -5.98 -19.53
C MET A 87 -1.42 -6.26 -20.61
N VAL A 88 -1.96 -5.22 -21.23
CA VAL A 88 -2.97 -5.36 -22.30
C VAL A 88 -2.32 -5.80 -23.61
N GLU A 89 -1.30 -5.06 -24.07
CA GLU A 89 -0.73 -5.21 -25.42
C GLU A 89 0.10 -6.49 -25.59
N HIS A 90 0.84 -6.88 -24.56
CA HIS A 90 1.84 -7.94 -24.66
C HIS A 90 1.49 -9.19 -23.86
N LEU A 91 0.75 -9.04 -22.77
CA LEU A 91 0.38 -10.17 -21.91
C LEU A 91 -1.06 -10.66 -22.13
N GLY A 92 -1.86 -9.96 -22.94
CA GLY A 92 -3.26 -10.31 -23.19
C GLY A 92 -4.11 -10.30 -21.91
N MET A 93 -3.72 -9.53 -20.89
CA MET A 93 -4.38 -9.49 -19.57
C MET A 93 -5.62 -8.58 -19.56
N SER A 94 -6.29 -8.45 -20.70
CA SER A 94 -7.57 -7.77 -20.87
C SER A 94 -8.63 -8.79 -21.29
N ASP A 95 -9.86 -8.58 -20.84
CA ASP A 95 -10.99 -9.45 -21.18
C ASP A 95 -11.39 -9.28 -22.67
N LEU A 96 -11.02 -8.15 -23.28
CA LEU A 96 -11.34 -7.81 -24.67
C LEU A 96 -10.32 -8.33 -25.68
N PHE A 97 -9.05 -8.47 -25.26
CA PHE A 97 -7.93 -8.82 -26.15
C PHE A 97 -7.11 -10.06 -25.74
N PRO A 98 -7.71 -11.16 -25.27
CA PRO A 98 -6.90 -12.29 -24.80
C PRO A 98 -6.08 -12.98 -25.90
N LEU A 99 -6.38 -12.78 -27.20
CA LEU A 99 -5.89 -13.67 -28.28
C LEU A 99 -5.56 -13.03 -29.65
N VAL A 100 -5.61 -11.70 -29.83
CA VAL A 100 -5.44 -11.08 -31.18
C VAL A 100 -4.34 -10.02 -31.19
N LYS A 101 -3.38 -10.15 -32.11
CA LYS A 101 -2.39 -9.12 -32.44
C LYS A 101 -3.07 -8.11 -33.37
N THR A 102 -3.43 -6.95 -32.86
CA THR A 102 -4.28 -5.99 -33.56
C THR A 102 -3.48 -4.85 -34.23
N ASP A 103 -4.12 -4.24 -35.21
CA ASP A 103 -3.72 -3.13 -36.07
C ASP A 103 -3.82 -1.74 -35.40
N ASP A 104 -3.23 -0.70 -36.02
CA ASP A 104 -2.98 0.64 -35.45
C ASP A 104 -4.23 1.38 -34.92
N ASN A 105 -5.44 1.02 -35.37
CA ASN A 105 -6.72 1.55 -34.88
C ASN A 105 -7.11 1.05 -33.47
N THR A 106 -6.27 0.21 -32.84
CA THR A 106 -6.56 -0.42 -31.54
C THR A 106 -6.01 0.34 -30.34
N ASN A 107 -5.18 1.37 -30.56
CA ASN A 107 -4.55 2.15 -29.50
C ASN A 107 -5.56 2.78 -28.51
N SER A 108 -6.70 3.30 -29.00
CA SER A 108 -7.75 3.84 -28.10
C SER A 108 -8.33 2.76 -27.19
N LYS A 109 -8.60 1.57 -27.75
CA LYS A 109 -9.16 0.44 -27.00
C LYS A 109 -8.16 -0.12 -25.99
N PHE A 110 -6.86 -0.17 -26.34
CA PHE A 110 -5.82 -0.53 -25.38
C PHE A 110 -5.72 0.46 -24.22
N ASN A 111 -5.82 1.75 -24.50
CA ASN A 111 -5.81 2.77 -23.45
C ASN A 111 -7.05 2.65 -22.54
N GLU A 112 -8.23 2.36 -23.10
CA GLU A 112 -9.44 2.12 -22.31
C GLU A 112 -9.30 0.89 -21.40
N GLU A 113 -8.75 -0.21 -21.90
CA GLU A 113 -8.51 -1.43 -21.11
C GLU A 113 -7.43 -1.22 -20.04
N ALA A 114 -6.34 -0.53 -20.39
CA ALA A 114 -5.30 -0.15 -19.43
C ALA A 114 -5.88 0.74 -18.32
N LYS A 115 -6.77 1.68 -18.68
CA LYS A 115 -7.47 2.52 -17.72
C LYS A 115 -8.31 1.69 -16.75
N LYS A 116 -9.03 0.67 -17.22
CA LYS A 116 -9.81 -0.23 -16.32
C LYS A 116 -8.90 -0.93 -15.31
N ILE A 117 -7.74 -1.41 -15.75
CA ILE A 117 -6.76 -2.06 -14.85
C ILE A 117 -6.21 -1.05 -13.82
N LEU A 118 -5.90 0.17 -14.25
CA LEU A 118 -5.46 1.26 -13.37
C LEU A 118 -6.55 1.67 -12.38
N ASP A 119 -7.81 1.74 -12.80
CA ASP A 119 -8.94 2.07 -11.94
C ASP A 119 -9.11 1.02 -10.81
N ILE A 120 -8.87 -0.26 -11.09
CA ILE A 120 -8.83 -1.33 -10.07
C ILE A 120 -7.69 -1.08 -9.09
N ALA A 121 -6.45 -0.96 -9.60
CA ALA A 121 -5.27 -0.76 -8.75
C ALA A 121 -5.35 0.54 -7.92
N TRP A 122 -5.98 1.59 -8.46
CA TRP A 122 -6.23 2.85 -7.77
C TRP A 122 -7.20 2.69 -6.60
N ASN A 123 -8.29 1.92 -6.79
CA ASN A 123 -9.23 1.65 -5.71
C ASN A 123 -8.58 0.80 -4.62
N ASP A 124 -7.83 -0.24 -4.98
CA ASP A 124 -7.06 -1.05 -4.04
C ASP A 124 -6.05 -0.19 -3.26
N ALA A 125 -5.40 0.78 -3.92
CA ALA A 125 -4.44 1.68 -3.29
C ALA A 125 -5.11 2.59 -2.24
N LYS A 126 -6.26 3.18 -2.57
CA LYS A 126 -7.03 4.01 -1.62
C LYS A 126 -7.53 3.21 -0.43
N GLU A 127 -8.06 2.01 -0.67
CA GLU A 127 -8.52 1.12 0.40
C GLU A 127 -7.36 0.71 1.30
N PHE A 128 -6.22 0.31 0.70
CA PHE A 128 -5.02 -0.01 1.43
C PHE A 128 -4.56 1.12 2.36
N VAL A 129 -4.50 2.35 1.85
CA VAL A 129 -4.10 3.54 2.62
C VAL A 129 -5.06 3.78 3.78
N LYS A 130 -6.37 3.69 3.54
CA LYS A 130 -7.39 3.86 4.58
C LYS A 130 -7.22 2.83 5.71
N GLU A 131 -7.08 1.56 5.36
CA GLU A 131 -6.94 0.47 6.32
C GLU A 131 -5.61 0.46 7.07
N ASN A 132 -4.52 0.90 6.42
CA ASN A 132 -3.16 0.82 6.94
C ASN A 132 -2.61 2.19 7.32
N SER A 133 -3.46 3.20 7.47
CA SER A 133 -3.05 4.59 7.71
C SER A 133 -2.11 4.75 8.92
N GLU A 134 -2.46 4.13 10.05
CA GLU A 134 -1.64 4.13 11.27
C GLU A 134 -0.32 3.36 11.11
N LEU A 135 -0.31 2.28 10.33
CA LEU A 135 0.93 1.55 10.01
C LEU A 135 1.86 2.40 9.11
N ILE A 136 1.28 3.07 8.10
CA ILE A 136 2.04 3.96 7.20
C ILE A 136 2.66 5.11 7.99
N LYS A 137 1.93 5.71 8.94
CA LYS A 137 2.46 6.72 9.87
C LYS A 137 3.61 6.16 10.70
N PHE A 138 3.43 4.99 11.30
CA PHE A 138 4.44 4.35 12.14
C PHE A 138 5.74 4.07 11.37
N VAL A 139 5.65 3.56 10.14
CA VAL A 139 6.81 3.35 9.27
C VAL A 139 7.43 4.70 8.87
N SER A 140 6.61 5.72 8.57
CA SER A 140 7.08 7.07 8.26
C SER A 140 7.89 7.68 9.41
N GLU A 141 7.49 7.48 10.66
CA GLU A 141 8.23 7.97 11.83
C GLU A 141 9.61 7.33 11.98
N LYS A 142 9.74 6.03 11.67
CA LYS A 142 11.04 5.35 11.65
C LYS A 142 11.92 5.87 10.52
N LEU A 143 11.34 6.06 9.32
CA LEU A 143 12.05 6.65 8.18
C LEU A 143 12.51 8.08 8.45
N LEU A 144 11.72 8.92 9.13
CA LEU A 144 12.14 10.27 9.50
C LEU A 144 13.32 10.28 10.49
N LYS A 145 13.43 9.27 11.35
CA LYS A 145 14.53 9.15 12.32
C LYS A 145 15.82 8.63 11.70
N ASN A 146 15.71 7.67 10.79
CA ASN A 146 16.86 6.95 10.24
C ASN A 146 17.25 7.41 8.83
N GLU A 147 16.36 8.14 8.15
CA GLU A 147 16.41 8.56 6.73
C GLU A 147 16.43 7.42 5.70
N GLU A 148 16.87 6.24 6.11
CA GLU A 148 16.95 5.03 5.31
C GLU A 148 16.78 3.81 6.22
N ILE A 149 16.03 2.81 5.77
CA ILE A 149 15.93 1.50 6.43
C ILE A 149 16.00 0.39 5.38
N ASP A 150 16.62 -0.73 5.73
CA ASP A 150 16.64 -1.92 4.86
C ASP A 150 15.36 -2.75 5.00
N GLY A 151 15.22 -3.78 4.16
CA GLY A 151 14.07 -4.69 4.19
C GLY A 151 13.90 -5.45 5.50
N ILE A 152 14.99 -5.75 6.20
CA ILE A 152 14.97 -6.47 7.49
C ILE A 152 14.42 -5.55 8.57
N GLU A 153 14.89 -4.31 8.61
CA GLU A 153 14.43 -3.29 9.54
C GLU A 153 12.98 -2.87 9.25
N LEU A 154 12.59 -2.78 7.98
CA LEU A 154 11.18 -2.58 7.61
C LEU A 154 10.31 -3.69 8.18
N LYS A 155 10.67 -4.96 7.96
CA LYS A 155 9.95 -6.12 8.50
C LYS A 155 9.87 -6.07 10.03
N ARG A 156 10.97 -5.71 10.70
CA ARG A 156 11.02 -5.55 12.15
C ARG A 156 10.07 -4.46 12.63
N THR A 157 10.05 -3.33 11.94
CA THR A 157 9.18 -2.18 12.23
C THR A 157 7.71 -2.55 12.11
N ILE A 158 7.33 -3.23 11.03
CA ILE A 158 5.94 -3.67 10.83
C ILE A 158 5.52 -4.68 11.90
N ASN A 159 6.39 -5.63 12.26
CA ASN A 159 6.12 -6.59 13.32
C ASN A 159 6.01 -5.92 14.70
N GLU A 160 6.82 -4.88 14.96
CA GLU A 160 6.73 -4.07 16.18
C GLU A 160 5.36 -3.40 16.29
N TYR A 161 4.90 -2.74 15.22
CA TYR A 161 3.57 -2.14 15.15
C TYR A 161 2.45 -3.16 15.43
N GLN A 162 2.50 -4.33 14.77
CA GLN A 162 1.49 -5.37 14.95
C GLN A 162 1.40 -5.85 16.41
N ARG A 163 2.55 -5.98 17.09
CA ARG A 163 2.58 -6.32 18.53
C ARG A 163 1.96 -5.21 19.38
N GLN A 164 2.25 -3.93 19.09
CA GLN A 164 1.67 -2.81 19.81
C GLN A 164 0.14 -2.76 19.66
N VAL A 165 -0.38 -2.99 18.45
CA VAL A 165 -1.82 -3.06 18.20
C VAL A 165 -2.45 -4.23 18.95
N LYS A 166 -1.84 -5.42 18.91
CA LYS A 166 -2.33 -6.59 19.64
C LYS A 166 -2.41 -6.33 21.15
N ASN A 167 -1.34 -5.83 21.75
CA ASN A 167 -1.29 -5.53 23.18
C ASN A 167 -2.33 -4.47 23.59
N LYS A 168 -2.54 -3.43 22.77
CA LYS A 168 -3.58 -2.41 23.02
C LYS A 168 -4.99 -3.01 22.97
N ASN A 169 -5.25 -3.92 22.05
CA ASN A 169 -6.56 -4.58 21.94
C ASN A 169 -6.82 -5.54 23.09
N GLU A 170 -5.79 -6.28 23.53
CA GLU A 170 -5.88 -7.15 24.70
C GLU A 170 -6.14 -6.34 25.98
N ALA A 171 -5.42 -5.24 26.19
CA ALA A 171 -5.64 -4.35 27.35
C ALA A 171 -7.07 -3.80 27.39
N LYS A 172 -7.60 -3.30 26.25
CA LYS A 172 -9.00 -2.83 26.14
C LYS A 172 -10.02 -3.92 26.41
N SER A 173 -9.75 -5.16 26.00
CA SER A 173 -10.65 -6.29 26.26
C SER A 173 -10.72 -6.66 27.75
N VAL A 174 -9.60 -6.51 28.48
CA VAL A 174 -9.53 -6.73 29.93
C VAL A 174 -10.23 -5.60 30.68
N GLU A 175 -10.07 -4.35 30.24
CA GLU A 175 -10.71 -3.18 30.83
C GLU A 175 -12.24 -3.20 30.67
N ASN A 176 -12.74 -3.54 29.48
CA ASN A 176 -14.18 -3.71 29.23
C ASN A 176 -14.81 -4.84 30.06
N LYS A 177 -14.07 -5.93 30.34
CA LYS A 177 -14.55 -7.00 31.23
C LYS A 177 -14.63 -6.54 32.68
N LYS A 178 -13.68 -5.72 33.15
CA LYS A 178 -13.72 -5.14 34.50
C LYS A 178 -14.90 -4.17 34.66
N GLU A 179 -15.16 -3.32 33.68
CA GLU A 179 -16.29 -2.37 33.73
C GLU A 179 -17.66 -3.08 33.70
N ASN A 180 -17.80 -4.18 32.95
CA ASN A 180 -19.04 -4.95 32.94
C ASN A 180 -19.27 -5.70 34.26
N ASN A 181 -18.23 -6.29 34.85
CA ASN A 181 -18.34 -6.94 36.16
C ASN A 181 -18.69 -5.95 37.28
N ILE A 182 -18.13 -4.73 37.27
CA ILE A 182 -18.46 -3.68 38.25
C ILE A 182 -19.92 -3.19 38.10
N LYS A 183 -20.50 -3.25 36.89
CA LYS A 183 -21.91 -2.92 36.67
C LYS A 183 -22.84 -4.03 37.16
N GLU A 184 -22.49 -5.31 36.95
CA GLU A 184 -23.27 -6.44 37.46
C GLU A 184 -23.28 -6.48 39.00
N ASP A 185 -22.14 -6.23 39.66
CA ASP A 185 -22.05 -6.21 41.13
C ASP A 185 -22.85 -5.03 41.77
N ASN A 186 -23.08 -3.94 41.04
CA ASN A 186 -23.88 -2.80 41.52
C ASN A 186 -25.40 -2.92 41.26
N VAL A 187 -25.83 -3.90 40.45
CA VAL A 187 -27.25 -4.19 40.22
C VAL A 187 -27.80 -5.10 41.33
N VAL A 188 -26.99 -6.04 41.83
CA VAL A 188 -27.39 -7.00 42.88
C VAL A 188 -27.59 -6.33 44.25
N THR A 189 -27.00 -5.16 44.50
CA THR A 189 -27.06 -4.47 45.81
C THR A 189 -28.21 -3.47 45.97
N ARG A 190 -29.09 -3.31 44.96
CA ARG A 190 -30.21 -2.34 44.99
C ARG A 190 -31.62 -2.95 45.13
N GLU A 191 -31.75 -4.27 45.24
CA GLU A 191 -33.06 -4.93 45.35
C GLU A 191 -33.45 -5.36 46.79
N ASP A 192 -32.59 -5.12 47.79
CA ASP A 192 -32.85 -5.45 49.20
C ASP A 192 -32.88 -4.20 50.11
N VAL A 193 -33.87 -3.31 49.96
CA VAL A 193 -34.27 -2.32 51.01
C VAL A 193 -35.77 -2.07 50.98
#